data_AF-A0A7K2LZU5-F1
#
_entry.id   AF-A0A7K2LZU5-F1
#
_cell.length_a   1.000
_cell.length_b   1.000
_cell.length_c   1.000
_cell.angle_alpha   90.00
_cell.angle_beta   90.00
_cell.angle_gamma   90.00
#
_symmetry.space_group_name_H-M   'P 1'
#
loop_
_entity.id
_entity.type
_entity.pdbx_description
1 polymer ?
#
loop_
_entity_poly.entity_id
_entity_poly.type
_entity_poly.pdbx_seq_one_letter_code
_entity_poly.pdbx_strand_id
1 'polypeptide(L)' 'MIVVTGATGNVGRALVHRLVAAGRPVRALTRDPQR' A
#
# COMPACT_ATOMS: atom_id res chain seq x y z
N MET A 1 0.73 -12.13 4.07
CA MET A 1 0.76 -10.68 4.34
C MET A 1 1.71 -10.03 3.34
N ILE A 2 1.29 -8.99 2.62
CA ILE A 2 2.08 -8.31 1.57
C ILE A 2 2.56 -6.96 2.10
N VAL A 3 3.85 -6.68 2.00
CA VAL A 3 4.41 -5.35 2.31
C VAL A 3 4.61 -4.57 1.02
N VAL A 4 4.08 -3.36 0.95
CA VAL A 4 4.26 -2.45 -0.19
C VAL A 4 5.15 -1.29 0.23
N THR A 5 6.33 -1.20 -0.38
CA THR A 5 7.21 -0.03 -0.28
C THR A 5 6.80 1.01 -1.32
N GLY A 6 7.06 2.30 -1.05
CA GLY A 6 6.60 3.38 -1.93
C GLY A 6 5.07 3.40 -2.07
N ALA A 7 4.33 3.01 -1.03
CA ALA A 7 2.88 2.81 -1.07
C ALA A 7 2.07 4.08 -1.41
N THR A 8 2.68 5.25 -1.28
CA THR A 8 2.10 6.55 -1.63
C THR A 8 2.45 7.02 -3.05
N GLY A 9 3.34 6.32 -3.76
CA GLY A 9 3.72 6.65 -5.14
C GLY A 9 2.72 6.17 -6.19
N ASN A 10 2.91 6.57 -7.45
CA ASN A 10 1.98 6.29 -8.57
C ASN A 10 1.59 4.81 -8.68
N VAL A 11 2.58 3.92 -8.63
CA VAL A 11 2.34 2.47 -8.73
C VAL A 11 1.87 1.89 -7.40
N GLY A 12 2.53 2.24 -6.30
CA GLY A 12 2.25 1.70 -4.97
C GLY A 12 0.80 1.98 -4.54
N ARG A 13 0.29 3.18 -4.78
CA ARG A 13 -1.08 3.56 -4.42
C ARG A 13 -2.12 2.71 -5.15
N ALA A 14 -1.97 2.60 -6.48
CA ALA A 14 -2.87 1.78 -7.30
C ALA A 14 -2.80 0.29 -6.91
N LEU A 15 -1.60 -0.22 -6.62
CA LEU A 15 -1.39 -1.58 -6.17
C LEU A 15 -2.06 -1.86 -4.82
N VAL A 16 -1.89 -0.98 -3.83
CA VAL A 16 -2.52 -1.12 -2.50
C VAL A 16 -4.03 -1.17 -2.64
N HIS A 17 -4.64 -0.26 -3.42
CA HIS A 17 -6.08 -0.26 -3.64
C HIS A 17 -6.57 -1.60 -4.21
N ARG A 18 -5.88 -2.15 -5.22
CA ARG A 18 -6.24 -3.45 -5.82
C ARG A 18 -6.10 -4.61 -4.84
N LEU A 19 -5.02 -4.64 -4.06
CA LEU A 19 -4.78 -5.71 -3.10
C LEU A 19 -5.81 -5.70 -1.95
N VAL A 20 -6.17 -4.50 -1.46
CA VAL A 20 -7.23 -4.34 -0.44
C VAL A 20 -8.58 -4.76 -1.01
N ALA A 21 -8.93 -4.33 -2.22
CA ALA A 21 -10.17 -4.73 -2.89
C ALA A 21 -10.26 -6.25 -3.10
N ALA A 22 -9.13 -6.93 -3.30
CA ALA A 22 -9.04 -8.38 -3.40
C ALA A 22 -9.01 -9.11 -2.04
N GLY A 23 -9.27 -8.42 -0.93
CA GLY A 23 -9.31 -8.99 0.42
C GLY A 23 -7.94 -9.48 0.93
N ARG A 24 -6.84 -8.99 0.36
CA ARG A 24 -5.49 -9.42 0.76
C ARG A 24 -4.99 -8.55 1.92
N PRO A 25 -4.38 -9.12 2.97
CA PRO A 25 -3.79 -8.34 4.05
C PRO A 25 -2.52 -7.62 3.55
N VAL A 26 -2.56 -6.28 3.60
CA VAL A 26 -1.50 -5.38 3.12
C VAL A 26 -0.93 -4.56 4.28
N ARG A 27 0.38 -4.35 4.27
CA ARG A 27 1.09 -3.37 5.10
C ARG A 27 1.80 -2.36 4.19
N ALA A 28 1.35 -1.10 4.23
CA ALA A 28 1.93 -0.02 3.46
C ALA A 28 3.05 0.66 4.25
N LEU A 29 4.27 0.72 3.68
CA LEU A 29 5.37 1.48 4.24
C LEU A 29 5.36 2.90 3.67
N THR A 30 5.24 3.89 4.55
CA THR A 30 5.36 5.31 4.25
C THR A 30 6.47 5.92 5.11
N ARG A 31 7.05 7.04 4.66
CA ARG A 31 8.06 7.78 5.42
C ARG A 31 7.46 8.51 6.62
N ASP A 32 6.24 9.02 6.45
CA ASP A 32 5.47 9.72 7.48
C ASP A 32 4.03 9.21 7.40
N PRO A 33 3.53 8.51 8.42
CA PRO A 33 2.16 7.99 8.45
C PRO A 33 1.13 8.97 9.00
N GLN A 34 1.54 10.10 9.57
CA GLN A 34 0.63 11.09 10.15
C GLN A 34 0.31 12.26 9.21
N ARG A 35 1.07 12.36 8.11
CA ARG A 35 0.86 13.34 7.05
C ARG A 35 0.05 12.74 5.90
#